data_AF-A0A9P1JF51-F1
#
_entry.id   AF-A0A9P1JF51-F1
#
_cell.length_a   1.000
_cell.length_b   1.000
_cell.length_c   1.000
_cell.angle_alpha   90.00
_cell.angle_beta   90.00
_cell.angle_gamma   90.00
#
_symmetry.space_group_name_H-M   'P 1'
#
loop_
_entity.id
_entity.type
_entity.pdbx_description
1 polymer ?
#
loop_
_entity_poly.entity_id
_entity_poly.type
_entity_poly.pdbx_seq_one_letter_code
_entity_poly.pdbx_strand_id
1 'polypeptide(L)'
;MVKLTIEQLEDMAFEGGIDIDDVTYTVVEESEWEHGHKHQRKTVIFTDGNKHYRGEIGRSGSEWTDWTYDSAIYGAGDPAEITEVEKREVVVTKWVAV
;
A
#
# COMPACT_ATOMS: atom_id res chain seq x y z
N MET A 1 -13.57 10.21 1.21
CA MET A 1 -12.31 9.54 1.61
C MET A 1 -12.59 8.06 1.51
N VAL A 2 -11.82 7.34 0.70
CA VAL A 2 -11.97 5.88 0.53
C VAL A 2 -11.72 5.21 1.87
N LYS A 3 -12.52 4.20 2.21
CA LYS A 3 -12.38 3.41 3.43
C LYS A 3 -12.22 1.95 3.02
N LEU A 4 -10.98 1.46 3.09
CA LEU A 4 -10.68 0.04 2.99
C LEU A 4 -10.21 -0.43 4.36
N THR A 5 -10.41 -1.70 4.67
CA THR A 5 -9.72 -2.33 5.78
C THR A 5 -8.28 -2.70 5.39
N ILE A 6 -7.45 -3.03 6.38
CA ILE A 6 -6.08 -3.50 6.14
C ILE A 6 -6.09 -4.75 5.25
N GLU A 7 -6.96 -5.72 5.54
CA GLU A 7 -7.09 -6.95 4.74
C GLU A 7 -7.51 -6.65 3.29
N GLN A 8 -8.49 -5.77 3.07
CA GLN A 8 -8.91 -5.40 1.72
C GLN A 8 -7.78 -4.73 0.92
N LEU A 9 -6.97 -3.88 1.57
CA LEU A 9 -5.81 -3.27 0.92
C LEU A 9 -4.73 -4.31 0.58
N GLU A 10 -4.49 -5.28 1.47
CA GLU A 10 -3.59 -6.40 1.24
C GLU A 10 -4.06 -7.28 0.08
N ASP A 11 -5.32 -7.71 0.07
CA ASP A 11 -5.92 -8.51 -1.00
C ASP A 11 -5.78 -7.79 -2.35
N MET A 12 -6.13 -6.50 -2.41
CA MET A 12 -5.96 -5.69 -3.62
C MET A 12 -4.51 -5.64 -4.09
N ALA A 13 -3.55 -5.54 -3.17
CA ALA A 13 -2.13 -5.51 -3.50
C ALA A 13 -1.57 -6.85 -4.01
N PHE A 14 -2.26 -7.96 -3.79
CA PHE A 14 -1.85 -9.29 -4.29
C PHE A 14 -2.66 -9.72 -5.52
N GLU A 15 -3.94 -9.37 -5.58
CA GLU A 15 -4.85 -9.73 -6.66
C GLU A 15 -4.84 -8.71 -7.82
N GLY A 16 -4.28 -7.52 -7.58
CA GLY A 16 -4.19 -6.43 -8.57
C GLY A 16 -5.45 -5.57 -8.66
N GLY A 17 -6.49 -5.88 -7.89
CA GLY A 17 -7.75 -5.13 -7.83
C GLY A 17 -8.79 -5.84 -6.96
N ILE A 18 -9.82 -5.11 -6.53
CA ILE A 18 -10.96 -5.64 -5.76
C ILE A 18 -12.24 -4.85 -6.09
N ASP A 19 -13.39 -5.48 -5.90
CA ASP A 19 -14.71 -4.84 -6.02
C ASP A 19 -15.32 -4.61 -4.63
N ILE A 20 -15.65 -3.36 -4.30
CA ILE A 20 -16.31 -2.98 -3.04
C ILE A 20 -17.43 -1.99 -3.34
N ASP A 21 -18.65 -2.27 -2.85
CA ASP A 21 -19.79 -1.36 -2.91
C ASP A 21 -20.01 -0.74 -4.31
N ASP A 22 -20.02 -1.58 -5.35
CA ASP A 22 -20.16 -1.21 -6.77
C ASP A 22 -19.00 -0.38 -7.37
N VAL A 23 -17.86 -0.30 -6.67
CA VAL A 23 -16.63 0.35 -7.14
C VAL A 23 -15.53 -0.68 -7.34
N THR A 24 -15.01 -0.74 -8.56
CA THR A 24 -13.81 -1.53 -8.88
C THR A 24 -12.57 -0.70 -8.60
N TYR A 25 -11.76 -1.16 -7.66
CA TYR A 25 -10.43 -0.61 -7.39
C TYR A 25 -9.38 -1.43 -8.14
N THR A 26 -8.43 -0.77 -8.79
CA THR A 26 -7.36 -1.44 -9.56
C THR A 26 -6.01 -0.88 -9.19
N VAL A 27 -5.02 -1.75 -8.99
CA VAL A 27 -3.63 -1.36 -8.73
C VAL A 27 -3.00 -0.79 -10.00
N VAL A 28 -2.35 0.35 -9.87
CA VAL A 28 -1.70 1.09 -10.96
C VAL A 28 -0.17 1.06 -10.83
N GLU A 29 0.35 1.12 -9.60
CA GLU A 29 1.78 1.14 -9.33
C GLU A 29 2.06 0.55 -7.94
N GLU A 30 3.15 -0.19 -7.79
CA GLU A 30 3.59 -0.72 -6.51
C GLU A 30 5.09 -0.48 -6.32
N SER A 31 5.50 -0.22 -5.07
CA SER A 31 6.93 -0.20 -4.72
C SER A 31 7.43 -1.60 -4.39
N GLU A 32 8.75 -1.78 -4.43
CA GLU A 32 9.38 -2.91 -3.75
C GLU A 32 9.16 -2.84 -2.23
N TRP A 33 9.39 -3.97 -1.56
CA TRP A 33 9.37 -4.03 -0.10
C TRP A 33 10.59 -3.33 0.50
N GLU A 34 10.36 -2.24 1.22
CA GLU A 34 11.37 -1.56 2.02
C GLU A 34 11.60 -2.33 3.33
N HIS A 35 12.87 -2.61 3.64
CA HIS A 35 13.26 -3.37 4.84
C HIS A 35 13.67 -2.45 5.99
N GLY A 36 12.91 -2.52 7.09
CA GLY A 36 13.25 -1.98 8.40
C GLY A 36 13.46 -3.10 9.42
N HIS A 37 14.62 -3.77 9.38
CA HIS A 37 14.90 -4.96 10.19
C HIS A 37 13.86 -6.07 9.97
N LYS A 38 13.10 -6.42 11.02
CA LYS A 38 12.05 -7.44 10.98
C LYS A 38 10.73 -6.94 10.40
N HIS A 39 10.63 -5.66 10.06
CA HIS A 39 9.44 -5.06 9.48
C HIS A 39 9.73 -4.74 8.02
N GLN A 40 8.78 -5.07 7.15
CA GLN A 40 8.81 -4.67 5.76
C GLN A 40 7.54 -3.91 5.42
N ARG A 41 7.65 -2.96 4.49
CA ARG A 41 6.52 -2.17 4.00
C ARG A 41 6.61 -2.00 2.50
N LYS A 42 5.47 -2.01 1.80
CA LYS A 42 5.40 -1.58 0.39
C LYS A 42 4.26 -0.58 0.22
N THR A 43 4.49 0.40 -0.65
CA THR A 43 3.47 1.35 -1.08
C THR A 43 2.70 0.78 -2.27
N VAL A 44 1.38 0.98 -2.27
CA VAL A 44 0.47 0.60 -3.35
C VAL A 44 -0.28 1.84 -3.82
N ILE A 45 -0.26 2.11 -5.12
CA ILE A 45 -1.05 3.13 -5.78
C ILE A 45 -2.17 2.44 -6.56
N PHE A 46 -3.40 2.86 -6.33
CA PHE A 46 -4.59 2.26 -6.96
C PHE A 46 -5.60 3.34 -7.37
N THR A 47 -6.57 2.98 -8.20
CA THR A 47 -7.59 3.89 -8.75
C THR A 47 -8.99 3.29 -8.65
N ASP A 48 -9.99 4.14 -8.46
CA ASP A 48 -11.42 3.80 -8.59
C ASP A 48 -11.97 4.10 -10.00
N GLY A 49 -11.09 4.41 -10.95
CA GLY A 49 -11.40 4.88 -12.30
C GLY A 49 -11.54 6.40 -12.43
N ASN A 50 -11.69 7.14 -11.32
CA ASN A 50 -11.79 8.60 -11.31
C ASN A 50 -10.58 9.27 -10.65
N LYS A 51 -10.13 8.74 -9.51
CA LYS A 51 -9.07 9.30 -8.66
C LYS A 51 -8.05 8.23 -8.32
N HIS A 52 -6.86 8.67 -7.92
CA HIS A 52 -5.79 7.79 -7.48
C HIS A 52 -5.58 7.91 -5.98
N TYR A 53 -5.18 6.80 -5.38
CA TYR A 53 -5.03 6.63 -3.95
C TYR A 53 -3.71 5.92 -3.65
N ARG A 54 -3.14 6.22 -2.50
CA ARG A 54 -1.95 5.58 -1.93
C ARG A 54 -2.33 4.90 -0.63
N GLY A 55 -1.98 3.62 -0.52
CA GLY A 55 -1.95 2.85 0.72
C GLY A 55 -0.56 2.27 0.98
N GLU A 56 -0.34 1.81 2.20
CA GLU A 56 0.86 1.06 2.62
C GLU A 56 0.42 -0.27 3.21
N ILE A 57 1.03 -1.37 2.77
CA ILE A 57 0.87 -2.67 3.42
C ILE A 57 2.19 -3.05 4.09
N GLY A 58 2.10 -3.68 5.25
CA GLY A 58 3.25 -4.12 6.02
C GLY A 58 3.21 -5.61 6.33
N ARG A 59 4.38 -6.12 6.67
CA ARG A 59 4.54 -7.46 7.25
C ARG A 59 5.72 -7.48 8.21
N SER A 60 5.68 -8.38 9.17
CA SER A 60 6.79 -8.63 10.09
C SER A 60 7.22 -10.09 10.08
N GLY A 61 8.53 -10.33 10.11
CA GLY A 61 9.11 -11.65 9.99
C GLY A 61 10.58 -11.58 9.62
N SER A 62 11.10 -12.67 9.04
CA SER A 62 12.46 -12.76 8.54
C SER A 62 12.55 -13.85 7.46
N GLU A 63 13.69 -14.03 6.83
CA GLU A 63 13.93 -15.22 5.99
C GLU A 63 13.96 -16.53 6.79
N TRP A 64 14.11 -16.43 8.12
CA TRP A 64 14.24 -17.57 9.05
C TRP A 64 12.92 -17.90 9.77
N THR A 65 11.89 -17.08 9.62
CA THR A 65 10.58 -17.21 10.28
C THR A 65 9.49 -16.86 9.29
N ASP A 66 8.26 -17.36 9.48
CA ASP A 66 7.15 -16.95 8.62
C ASP A 66 6.92 -15.42 8.69
N TRP A 67 6.43 -14.87 7.58
CA TRP A 67 6.00 -13.48 7.51
C TRP A 67 4.54 -13.38 7.95
N THR A 68 4.29 -12.53 8.95
CA THR A 68 2.94 -12.19 9.41
C THR A 68 2.56 -10.81 8.88
N TYR A 69 1.44 -10.72 8.18
CA TYR A 69 0.92 -9.47 7.63
C TYR A 69 0.27 -8.59 8.69
N ASP A 70 0.19 -7.28 8.40
CA ASP A 70 -0.33 -6.28 9.32
C ASP A 70 -1.81 -6.55 9.67
N SER A 71 -2.61 -7.08 8.74
CA SER A 71 -3.98 -7.54 9.03
C SER A 71 -4.06 -8.55 10.18
N ALA A 72 -3.10 -9.48 10.26
CA ALA A 72 -3.03 -10.48 11.33
C ALA A 72 -2.44 -9.93 12.64
N ILE A 73 -1.69 -8.81 12.59
CA ILE A 73 -1.07 -8.19 13.77
C ILE A 73 -1.99 -7.16 14.41
N TYR A 74 -2.58 -6.29 13.59
CA TYR A 74 -3.37 -5.13 14.02
C TYR A 74 -4.88 -5.39 13.93
N GLY A 75 -5.32 -6.22 12.99
CA GLY A 75 -6.72 -6.61 12.83
C GLY A 75 -7.19 -6.47 11.38
N ALA A 76 -7.75 -7.53 10.82
CA ALA A 76 -8.18 -7.55 9.41
C ALA A 76 -9.26 -6.51 9.08
N GLY A 77 -10.14 -6.20 10.04
CA GLY A 77 -11.20 -5.20 9.92
C GLY A 77 -10.79 -3.78 10.30
N ASP A 78 -9.56 -3.56 10.75
CA ASP A 78 -9.09 -2.22 11.09
C ASP A 78 -8.94 -1.37 9.81
N PRO A 79 -9.20 -0.06 9.88
CA PRO A 79 -9.14 0.81 8.71
C PRO A 79 -7.69 0.97 8.23
N ALA A 80 -7.47 0.82 6.92
CA ALA A 80 -6.20 1.13 6.28
C ALA A 80 -6.00 2.66 6.16
N GLU A 81 -4.75 3.10 6.30
CA GLU A 81 -4.39 4.50 6.05
C GLU A 81 -4.30 4.76 4.54
N ILE A 82 -5.26 5.52 4.00
CA ILE A 82 -5.36 5.81 2.56
C ILE A 82 -5.33 7.32 2.33
N THR A 83 -4.48 7.75 1.40
CA THR A 83 -4.36 9.16 0.98
C THR A 83 -4.64 9.30 -0.51
N GLU A 84 -5.45 10.27 -0.91
CA GLU A 84 -5.65 10.62 -2.33
C GLU A 84 -4.36 11.24 -2.90
N VAL A 85 -3.96 10.82 -4.10
CA VAL A 85 -2.71 11.25 -4.74
C VAL A 85 -2.92 11.58 -6.22
N GLU A 86 -1.99 12.34 -6.79
CA GLU A 86 -1.92 12.63 -8.22
C GLU A 86 -0.50 12.43 -8.73
N LYS A 87 -0.35 11.89 -9.94
CA LYS A 87 0.96 11.71 -10.57
C LYS A 87 1.44 13.03 -11.14
N ARG A 88 2.59 13.51 -10.68
CA ARG A 88 3.25 14.73 -11.18
C ARG A 88 4.74 14.51 -11.35
N GLU A 89 5.31 15.04 -12.42
CA GLU A 89 6.76 15.18 -12.55
C GLU A 89 7.23 16.36 -11.71
N VAL A 90 8.19 16.14 -10.80
CA VAL A 90 8.72 17.15 -9.89
C VAL A 90 10.23 17.29 -10.12
N VAL A 91 10.67 18.45 -10.64
CA VAL A 91 12.08 18.76 -10.83
C VAL A 91 12.66 19.34 -9.53
N VAL A 92 13.65 18.66 -8.93
CA VAL A 92 14.29 19.10 -7.69
C VAL A 92 15.76 19.47 -7.93
N THR A 93 16.12 20.73 -7.71
CA THR A 93 17.52 21.18 -7.63
C THR A 93 17.99 21.08 -6.19
N LYS A 94 19.02 20.26 -5.91
CA LYS A 94 19.61 20.13 -4.57
C LYS A 94 21.14 20.19 -4.63
N TRP A 95 21.73 20.77 -3.59
CA TRP A 95 23.17 20.67 -3.35
C TRP A 95 23.50 19.27 -2.82
N VAL A 96 24.62 18.70 -3.28
CA VAL A 96 25.14 17.40 -2.84
C VAL A 96 26.55 17.58 -2.31
N ALA A 97 26.97 16.73 -1.38
CA ALA A 97 28.35 16.69 -0.92
C ALA A 97 29.28 16.31 -2.08
N VAL A 98 30.46 16.92 -2.13
CA VAL A 98 31.54 16.60 -3.10
C VAL A 98 32.59 15.76 -2.40
#